data_AF-A0A970I0V7-F1
#
_entry.id   AF-A0A970I0V7-F1
#
_cell.length_a   1.000
_cell.length_b   1.000
_cell.length_c   1.000
_cell.angle_alpha   90.00
_cell.angle_beta   90.00
_cell.angle_gamma   90.00
#
_symmetry.space_group_name_H-M   'P 1'
#
loop_
_entity.id
_entity.type
_entity.pdbx_description
1 polymer ?
#
loop_
_entity_poly.entity_id
_entity_poly.type
_entity_poly.pdbx_seq_one_letter_code
_entity_poly.pdbx_strand_id
1 'polypeptide(L)'
;MGRIIAMAVNLMNTIKGSLLEDFFPEGWDLEMWDKCAAVSPKNFAKPERWWSKKFQLVSCPSLGDFDTMMGHEIATEIRNARDAKKQLILILPVGPMGMYKWAGFFLKEWGVKCNHVHGFN
;
A
#
# COMPACT_ATOMS: atom_id res chain seq x y z
N MET A 1 33.35 -0.70 32.01
CA MET A 1 33.09 -1.38 30.72
C MET A 1 32.02 -0.60 29.99
N GLY A 2 32.40 0.27 29.06
CA GLY A 2 31.44 1.04 28.26
C GLY A 2 30.78 0.12 27.24
N ARG A 3 29.44 0.01 27.27
CA ARG A 3 28.69 -0.62 26.19
C ARG A 3 28.92 0.22 24.94
N ILE A 4 29.50 -0.37 23.90
CA ILE A 4 29.40 0.17 22.54
C ILE A 4 27.91 0.08 22.19
N ILE A 5 27.22 1.21 22.19
CA ILE A 5 25.86 1.30 21.67
C ILE A 5 26.03 1.18 20.15
N ALA A 6 25.71 0.02 19.59
CA ALA A 6 25.63 -0.10 18.14
C ALA A 6 24.59 0.90 17.64
N MET A 7 25.01 1.84 16.78
CA MET A 7 24.07 2.77 16.14
C MET A 7 23.10 1.96 15.27
N ALA A 8 21.80 2.21 15.42
CA ALA A 8 20.77 1.54 14.63
C ALA A 8 20.94 1.90 13.15
N VAL A 9 21.06 0.93 12.25
CA VAL A 9 21.24 1.18 10.81
C VAL A 9 19.92 1.68 10.21
N ASN A 10 19.93 2.87 9.61
CA ASN A 10 18.78 3.43 8.88
C ASN A 10 19.25 4.26 7.66
N LEU A 11 18.31 4.73 6.85
CA LEU A 11 18.65 5.52 5.67
C LEU A 11 19.45 6.77 6.06
N MET A 12 19.00 7.50 7.10
CA MET A 12 19.57 8.79 7.49
C MET A 12 21.03 8.72 7.90
N ASN A 13 21.47 7.63 8.53
CA ASN A 13 22.86 7.48 8.96
C ASN A 13 23.76 6.71 7.97
N THR A 14 23.19 6.13 6.92
CA THR A 14 23.94 5.41 5.88
C THR A 14 24.01 6.13 4.55
N ILE A 15 23.17 7.16 4.32
CA ILE A 15 23.12 7.87 3.04
C ILE A 15 24.39 8.66 2.74
N LYS A 16 25.04 9.23 3.76
CA LYS A 16 26.28 10.00 3.61
C LYS A 16 27.43 9.10 3.18
N GLY A 17 28.12 9.47 2.11
CA GLY A 17 29.18 8.70 1.47
C GLY A 17 28.69 7.53 0.62
N SER A 18 27.37 7.35 0.47
CA SER A 18 26.78 6.31 -0.38
C SER A 18 26.59 6.81 -1.81
N LEU A 19 26.30 5.89 -2.73
CA LEU A 19 25.88 6.24 -4.10
C LEU A 19 24.55 7.00 -4.16
N LEU A 20 23.81 7.10 -3.04
CA LEU A 20 22.52 7.78 -2.95
C LEU A 20 22.61 9.16 -2.31
N GLU A 21 23.80 9.64 -1.91
CA GLU A 21 23.97 10.92 -1.18
C GLU A 21 23.27 12.09 -1.88
N ASP A 22 23.40 12.17 -3.20
CA ASP A 22 22.80 13.23 -4.03
C ASP A 22 21.69 12.70 -4.96
N PHE A 23 21.13 11.51 -4.68
CA PHE A 23 20.11 10.89 -5.53
C PHE A 23 18.71 11.48 -5.31
N PHE A 24 18.37 11.80 -4.06
CA PHE A 24 17.04 12.28 -3.72
C PHE A 24 16.89 13.77 -4.04
N PRO A 25 15.72 14.23 -4.54
CA PRO A 25 15.48 15.65 -4.77
C PRO A 25 15.69 16.49 -3.50
N GLU A 26 16.36 17.64 -3.64
CA GLU A 26 16.66 18.55 -2.52
C GLU A 26 15.41 19.00 -1.74
N GLY A 27 14.24 19.05 -2.40
CA GLY A 27 12.98 19.42 -1.76
C GLY A 27 12.34 18.32 -0.89
N TRP A 28 12.96 17.16 -0.76
CA TRP A 28 12.42 16.04 0.03
C TRP A 28 12.96 16.05 1.46
N ASP A 29 12.04 16.03 2.43
CA ASP A 29 12.37 15.87 3.84
C ASP A 29 12.39 14.38 4.22
N LEU A 30 13.56 13.75 4.08
CA LEU A 30 13.76 12.33 4.37
C LEU A 30 13.57 12.01 5.87
N GLU A 31 13.86 12.95 6.77
CA GLU A 31 13.62 12.75 8.21
C GLU A 31 12.12 12.72 8.53
N MET A 32 11.34 13.59 7.89
CA MET A 32 9.88 13.58 8.03
C MET A 32 9.30 12.25 7.56
N TRP A 33 9.83 11.68 6.48
CA TRP A 33 9.39 10.38 5.98
C TRP A 33 9.73 9.24 6.94
N ASP A 34 10.94 9.23 7.50
CA ASP A 34 11.36 8.25 8.50
C ASP A 34 10.44 8.31 9.73
N LYS A 35 10.08 9.53 10.20
CA LYS A 35 9.12 9.73 11.30
C LYS A 35 7.74 9.20 10.98
N CYS A 36 7.25 9.40 9.75
CA CYS A 36 5.97 8.84 9.29
C CYS A 36 6.00 7.30 9.25
N ALA A 37 7.12 6.70 8.85
CA ALA A 37 7.29 5.25 8.80
C ALA A 37 7.54 4.61 10.19
N ALA A 38 8.01 5.39 11.17
CA ALA A 38 8.33 4.95 12.52
C ALA A 38 7.11 4.73 13.44
N VAL A 39 5.88 4.81 12.93
CA VAL A 39 4.66 4.59 13.72
C VAL A 39 4.62 3.15 14.21
N SER A 40 4.59 2.97 15.54
CA SER A 40 4.56 1.63 16.13
C SER A 40 3.31 0.84 15.70
N PRO A 41 3.37 -0.50 15.59
CA PRO A 41 2.21 -1.33 15.25
C PRO A 41 0.98 -1.08 16.14
N LYS A 42 1.20 -0.74 17.42
CA LYS A 42 0.15 -0.42 18.38
C LYS A 42 -0.63 0.85 18.03
N ASN A 43 0.01 1.80 17.37
CA ASN A 43 -0.58 3.08 17.00
C ASN A 43 -1.13 3.10 15.57
N PHE A 44 -0.87 2.06 14.77
CA PHE A 44 -1.21 2.03 13.34
C PHE A 44 -2.72 2.13 13.08
N ALA A 45 -3.54 1.62 14.00
CA ALA A 45 -5.00 1.70 13.91
C ALA A 45 -5.58 3.04 14.39
N LYS A 46 -4.75 3.95 14.92
CA LYS A 46 -5.22 5.24 15.42
C LYS A 46 -5.48 6.19 14.24
N PRO A 47 -6.70 6.71 14.06
CA PRO A 47 -6.97 7.65 12.99
C PRO A 47 -6.21 8.96 13.19
N GLU A 48 -5.54 9.42 12.14
CA GLU A 48 -4.91 10.75 12.15
C GLU A 48 -5.89 11.84 11.73
N ARG A 49 -5.60 13.08 12.14
CA ARG A 49 -6.49 14.23 11.91
C ARG A 49 -6.79 14.50 10.43
N TRP A 50 -5.88 14.11 9.54
CA TRP A 50 -5.98 14.27 8.09
C TRP A 50 -6.63 13.08 7.38
N TRP A 51 -6.97 12.00 8.09
CA TRP A 51 -7.62 10.84 7.47
C TRP A 51 -9.05 11.17 7.06
N SER A 52 -9.49 10.56 5.95
CA SER A 52 -10.90 10.59 5.56
C SER A 52 -11.76 9.95 6.64
N LYS A 53 -12.89 10.59 6.99
CA LYS A 53 -13.86 10.02 7.95
C LYS A 53 -14.45 8.68 7.51
N LYS A 54 -14.36 8.37 6.21
CA LYS A 54 -14.84 7.11 5.62
C LYS A 54 -13.75 6.04 5.55
N PHE A 55 -12.50 6.39 5.84
CA PHE A 55 -11.42 5.42 5.83
C PHE A 55 -11.58 4.46 7.01
N GLN A 56 -11.46 3.17 6.73
CA GLN A 56 -11.54 2.10 7.72
C GLN A 56 -10.34 1.20 7.57
N LEU A 57 -9.69 0.92 8.69
CA LEU A 57 -8.59 -0.02 8.74
C LEU A 57 -9.14 -1.42 8.99
N VAL A 58 -8.76 -2.36 8.11
CA VAL A 58 -9.18 -3.76 8.21
C VAL A 58 -7.94 -4.62 8.43
N SER A 59 -7.86 -5.26 9.59
CA SER A 59 -6.76 -6.17 9.93
C SER A 59 -7.01 -7.55 9.33
N CYS A 60 -6.01 -8.11 8.66
CA CYS A 60 -6.05 -9.46 8.11
C CYS A 60 -5.20 -10.39 9.00
N PRO A 61 -5.75 -11.52 9.48
CA PRO A 61 -5.01 -12.41 10.39
C PRO A 61 -3.87 -13.19 9.70
N SER A 62 -3.93 -13.34 8.38
CA SER A 62 -2.87 -13.95 7.57
C SER A 62 -2.71 -13.26 6.22
N LEU A 63 -1.61 -13.57 5.52
CA LEU A 63 -1.42 -13.13 4.13
C LEU A 63 -2.50 -13.70 3.20
N GLY A 64 -2.96 -14.93 3.44
CA GLY A 64 -4.03 -15.54 2.65
C GLY A 64 -5.38 -14.82 2.82
N ASP A 65 -5.67 -14.36 4.04
CA ASP A 65 -6.85 -13.53 4.30
C ASP A 65 -6.73 -12.18 3.60
N PHE A 66 -5.54 -11.55 3.69
CA PHE A 66 -5.28 -10.29 2.97
C PHE A 66 -5.47 -10.44 1.46
N ASP A 67 -4.88 -11.47 0.85
CA ASP A 67 -5.01 -11.74 -0.58
C ASP A 67 -6.48 -11.89 -0.97
N THR A 68 -7.25 -12.64 -0.20
CA THR A 68 -8.67 -12.90 -0.49
C THR A 68 -9.51 -11.63 -0.33
N MET A 69 -9.35 -10.92 0.79
CA MET A 69 -10.13 -9.72 1.13
C MET A 69 -9.79 -8.57 0.19
N MET A 70 -8.51 -8.29 -0.07
CA MET A 70 -8.10 -7.24 -1.00
C MET A 70 -8.53 -7.59 -2.43
N GLY A 71 -8.41 -8.86 -2.84
CA GLY A 71 -8.91 -9.31 -4.14
C GLY A 71 -10.42 -9.10 -4.31
N HIS A 72 -11.19 -9.35 -3.25
CA HIS A 72 -12.63 -9.06 -3.21
C HIS A 72 -12.92 -7.57 -3.40
N GLU A 73 -12.21 -6.69 -2.69
CA GLU A 73 -12.41 -5.24 -2.79
C GLU A 73 -12.06 -4.72 -4.20
N ILE A 74 -10.95 -5.17 -4.78
CA ILE A 74 -10.58 -4.83 -6.17
C ILE A 74 -11.70 -5.26 -7.16
N ALA A 75 -12.18 -6.50 -7.04
CA ALA A 75 -13.25 -7.01 -7.89
C ALA A 75 -14.57 -6.24 -7.69
N THR A 76 -14.87 -5.88 -6.44
CA THR A 76 -16.06 -5.10 -6.08
C THR A 76 -16.01 -3.71 -6.68
N GLU A 77 -14.88 -3.01 -6.62
CA GLU A 77 -14.72 -1.69 -7.24
C GLU A 77 -14.85 -1.76 -8.78
N ILE A 78 -14.29 -2.80 -9.42
CA ILE A 78 -14.47 -3.03 -10.86
C ILE A 78 -15.95 -3.24 -11.21
N ARG A 79 -16.68 -4.05 -10.42
CA ARG A 79 -18.12 -4.30 -10.60
C ARG A 79 -18.92 -3.02 -10.40
N ASN A 80 -18.68 -2.30 -9.30
CA ASN A 80 -19.37 -1.05 -8.97
C ASN A 80 -19.21 0.00 -10.07
N ALA A 81 -17.99 0.15 -10.62
CA ALA A 81 -17.74 1.04 -11.75
C ALA A 81 -18.54 0.61 -13.00
N ARG A 82 -18.61 -0.69 -13.28
CA ARG A 82 -19.41 -1.23 -14.38
C ARG A 82 -20.90 -0.93 -14.22
N ASP A 83 -21.44 -1.19 -13.04
CA ASP A 83 -22.86 -0.99 -12.72
C ASP A 83 -23.22 0.49 -12.78
N ALA A 84 -22.30 1.36 -12.36
CA ALA A 84 -22.39 2.81 -12.52
C ALA A 84 -22.13 3.30 -13.96
N LYS A 85 -21.82 2.41 -14.91
CA LYS A 85 -21.46 2.71 -16.31
C LYS A 85 -20.29 3.69 -16.44
N LYS A 86 -19.30 3.58 -15.57
CA LYS A 86 -18.09 4.43 -15.54
C LYS A 86 -16.87 3.66 -16.07
N GLN A 87 -15.97 4.39 -16.73
CA GLN A 87 -14.62 3.91 -16.97
C GLN A 87 -13.84 3.92 -15.66
N LEU A 88 -13.01 2.90 -15.45
CA LEU A 88 -12.17 2.76 -14.27
C LEU A 88 -10.71 2.70 -14.70
N ILE A 89 -9.87 3.53 -14.07
CA ILE A 89 -8.41 3.48 -14.25
C ILE A 89 -7.82 3.00 -12.92
N LEU A 90 -7.02 1.94 -12.96
CA LEU A 90 -6.34 1.37 -11.80
C LEU A 90 -4.82 1.44 -11.96
N ILE A 91 -4.13 1.85 -10.91
CA ILE A 91 -2.69 1.61 -10.75
C ILE A 91 -2.58 0.37 -9.88
N LEU A 92 -2.00 -0.70 -10.42
CA LEU A 92 -1.92 -1.99 -9.74
C LEU A 92 -0.46 -2.24 -9.34
N PRO A 93 -0.09 -1.97 -8.07
CA PRO A 93 1.30 -2.12 -7.63
C PRO A 93 1.77 -3.57 -7.75
N VAL A 94 3.07 -3.80 -7.71
CA VAL A 94 3.67 -5.16 -7.72
C VAL A 94 3.38 -5.93 -6.40
N GLY A 95 2.44 -5.47 -5.57
CA GLY A 95 2.05 -6.05 -4.28
C GLY A 95 1.51 -7.49 -4.39
N PRO A 96 1.24 -8.16 -3.24
CA PRO A 96 1.14 -9.62 -3.16
C PRO A 96 0.29 -10.20 -4.28
N MET A 97 0.92 -11.01 -5.14
CA MET A 97 0.28 -11.48 -6.38
C MET A 97 -1.00 -12.28 -6.12
N GLY A 98 -1.19 -12.81 -4.91
CA GLY A 98 -2.38 -13.54 -4.49
C GLY A 98 -3.66 -12.71 -4.55
N MET A 99 -3.61 -11.40 -4.26
CA MET A 99 -4.80 -10.55 -4.34
C MET A 99 -5.37 -10.45 -5.75
N TYR A 100 -4.50 -10.44 -6.77
CA TYR A 100 -4.92 -10.40 -8.18
C TYR A 100 -5.52 -11.73 -8.64
N LYS A 101 -5.02 -12.86 -8.12
CA LYS A 101 -5.63 -14.18 -8.34
C LYS A 101 -7.08 -14.18 -7.83
N TRP A 102 -7.32 -13.68 -6.62
CA TRP A 102 -8.66 -13.61 -6.03
C TRP A 102 -9.58 -12.62 -6.74
N ALA A 103 -9.09 -11.44 -7.11
CA ALA A 103 -9.86 -10.50 -7.92
C ALA A 103 -10.34 -11.16 -9.23
N GLY A 104 -9.44 -11.86 -9.93
CA GLY A 104 -9.79 -12.62 -11.13
C GLY A 104 -10.77 -13.76 -10.89
N PHE A 105 -10.68 -14.45 -9.74
CA PHE A 105 -11.64 -15.47 -9.34
C PHE A 105 -13.05 -14.88 -9.17
N PHE A 106 -13.20 -13.82 -8.37
CA PHE A 106 -14.51 -13.20 -8.11
C PHE A 106 -15.15 -12.62 -9.38
N LEU A 107 -14.37 -11.91 -10.21
CA LEU A 107 -14.88 -11.34 -11.45
C LEU A 107 -15.40 -12.41 -12.43
N LYS A 108 -14.73 -13.56 -12.50
CA LYS A 108 -15.18 -14.70 -13.31
C LYS A 108 -16.45 -15.31 -12.74
N GLU A 109 -16.48 -15.57 -11.43
CA GLU A 109 -17.65 -16.12 -10.75
C GLU A 109 -18.89 -15.24 -10.92
N TRP A 110 -18.72 -13.92 -10.89
CA TRP A 110 -19.81 -12.95 -11.03
C TRP A 110 -20.15 -12.59 -12.50
N GLY A 111 -19.43 -13.13 -13.49
CA GLY A 111 -19.63 -12.78 -14.90
C GLY A 111 -19.34 -11.31 -15.23
N VAL A 112 -18.41 -10.67 -14.50
CA VAL A 112 -18.08 -9.26 -14.67
C VAL A 112 -17.02 -9.08 -15.77
N LYS A 113 -17.44 -8.54 -16.93
CA LYS A 113 -16.53 -8.12 -17.99
C LYS A 113 -15.74 -6.89 -17.54
N CYS A 114 -14.46 -6.82 -17.95
CA CYS A 114 -13.53 -5.75 -17.57
C CYS A 114 -13.17 -4.83 -18.75
N ASN A 115 -14.00 -4.75 -19.79
CA ASN A 115 -13.74 -3.92 -20.98
C ASN A 115 -13.82 -2.40 -20.71
N HIS A 116 -14.25 -2.00 -19.51
CA HIS A 116 -14.27 -0.61 -19.01
C HIS A 116 -13.11 -0.30 -18.06
N VAL A 117 -12.20 -1.26 -17.84
CA VAL A 117 -11.06 -1.14 -16.92
C VAL A 117 -9.79 -0.87 -17.72
N HIS A 118 -9.04 0.14 -17.31
CA HIS A 118 -7.74 0.52 -17.85
C HIS A 118 -6.71 0.52 -16.74
N GLY A 119 -5.44 0.34 -17.08
CA GLY A 119 -4.37 0.39 -16.09
C GLY A 119 -3.07 0.93 -16.66
N PHE A 120 -2.23 1.42 -15.75
CA PHE A 120 -0.87 1.84 -16.01
C PHE A 120 -0.01 1.55 -14.78
N ASN A 121 1.30 1.38 -15.01
CA ASN A 121 2.32 1.19 -13.99
C ASN A 121 3.48 2.16 -14.24
#